data_AF-A0A350NYP0-F1
#
_entry.id   AF-A0A350NYP0-F1
#
_cell.length_a   1.000
_cell.length_b   1.000
_cell.length_c   1.000
_cell.angle_alpha   90.00
_cell.angle_beta   90.00
_cell.angle_gamma   90.00
#
_symmetry.space_group_name_H-M   'P 1'
#
loop_
_entity.id
_entity.type
_entity.pdbx_description
1 polymer ?
#
loop_
_entity_poly.entity_id
_entity_poly.type
_entity_poly.pdbx_seq_one_letter_code
_entity_poly.pdbx_strand_id
1 'polypeptide(L)' 'MQLVAVDYKAPNAQEEFVQSLRETGFGVLKNHPIQQSLVQGIYDNWQ' A
#
# COMPACT_ATOMS: atom_id res chain seq x y z
N MET A 1 -4.16 -10.10 14.91
CA MET A 1 -3.19 -10.04 13.80
C MET A 1 -3.04 -8.59 13.40
N GLN A 2 -1.81 -8.06 13.36
CA GLN A 2 -1.55 -6.69 12.90
C GLN A 2 -1.00 -6.78 11.47
N LEU A 3 -1.62 -6.07 10.54
CA LEU A 3 -1.10 -5.91 9.19
C LEU A 3 0.02 -4.87 9.22
N VAL A 4 1.17 -5.21 8.64
CA VAL A 4 2.31 -4.29 8.55
C VAL A 4 2.13 -3.41 7.32
N ALA A 5 2.12 -2.09 7.54
CA ALA A 5 2.09 -1.11 6.46
C ALA A 5 3.53 -0.86 5.96
N VAL A 6 3.88 -1.51 4.87
CA VAL A 6 5.19 -1.44 4.21
C VAL A 6 5.33 -0.10 3.51
N ASP A 7 6.43 0.61 3.76
CA ASP A 7 6.73 1.85 3.04
C ASP A 7 7.26 1.53 1.64
N TYR A 8 6.55 1.93 0.59
CA TYR A 8 6.95 1.69 -0.80
C TYR A 8 8.33 2.27 -1.14
N LYS A 9 8.78 3.33 -0.44
CA LYS A 9 10.06 3.99 -0.70
C LYS A 9 11.22 3.41 0.11
N ALA A 10 10.95 2.47 1.01
CA ALA A 10 12.01 1.84 1.79
C ALA A 10 12.89 0.93 0.91
N PRO A 11 14.19 0.82 1.20
CA PRO A 11 15.10 -0.03 0.43
C PRO A 11 14.73 -1.52 0.50
N ASN A 12 14.08 -1.95 1.58
CA ASN A 12 13.63 -3.32 1.81
C ASN A 12 12.13 -3.54 1.55
N ALA A 13 11.45 -2.58 0.91
CA ALA A 13 10.00 -2.63 0.70
C ALA A 13 9.52 -3.89 -0.02
N GLN A 14 10.32 -4.39 -0.99
CA GLN A 14 9.97 -5.58 -1.76
C GLN A 14 9.96 -6.84 -0.90
N GLU A 15 10.97 -6.99 -0.03
CA GLU A 15 11.11 -8.13 0.86
C GLU A 15 9.99 -8.14 1.90
N GLU A 16 9.78 -7.02 2.58
CA GLU A 16 8.73 -6.88 3.59
C GLU A 16 7.32 -7.10 3.01
N PHE A 17 7.07 -6.62 1.79
CA PHE A 17 5.79 -6.78 1.13
C PHE A 17 5.50 -8.24 0.79
N VAL A 18 6.47 -8.95 0.20
CA VAL A 18 6.33 -10.38 -0.12
C VAL A 18 6.21 -11.22 1.15
N GLN A 19 6.94 -10.87 2.20
CA GLN A 19 6.83 -11.52 3.51
C GLN A 19 5.42 -11.34 4.09
N SER A 20 4.88 -10.12 4.09
CA SER A 20 3.52 -9.85 4.57
C SER A 20 2.47 -10.66 3.81
N LEU A 21 2.60 -10.73 2.47
CA LEU A 21 1.71 -11.55 1.64
C LEU A 21 1.80 -13.04 1.98
N ARG A 22 3.00 -13.56 2.24
CA ARG A 22 3.20 -14.97 2.60
C ARG A 22 2.65 -15.31 3.97
N GLU A 23 2.87 -14.44 4.96
CA GLU A 23 2.51 -14.71 6.35
C GLU A 23 1.04 -14.43 6.65
N THR A 24 0.46 -13.40 6.01
CA THR A 24 -0.89 -12.93 6.34
C THR A 24 -1.89 -13.09 5.19
N GLY A 25 -1.43 -13.31 3.96
CA GLY A 25 -2.26 -13.25 2.76
C GLY A 25 -2.57 -11.83 2.28
N PHE A 26 -2.11 -10.80 3.00
CA PHE A 26 -2.37 -9.39 2.71
C PHE A 26 -1.06 -8.59 2.68
N GLY A 27 -1.04 -7.58 1.82
CA GLY A 27 0.07 -6.63 1.72
C GLY A 27 -0.48 -5.21 1.74
N VAL A 28 -0.03 -4.40 2.69
CA VAL A 28 -0.46 -3.00 2.83
C VAL A 28 0.72 -2.11 2.47
N LEU A 29 0.55 -1.22 1.50
CA LEU A 29 1.58 -0.27 1.05
C LEU A 29 1.20 1.17 1.42
N LYS A 30 2.13 1.91 2.02
CA LYS A 30 2.06 3.36 2.21
C LYS A 30 3.09 4.07 1.32
N ASN A 31 2.89 5.37 1.07
CA ASN A 31 3.76 6.19 0.23
C ASN A 31 3.93 5.68 -1.22
N HIS A 32 2.91 5.00 -1.75
CA HIS A 32 2.86 4.48 -3.11
C HIS A 32 2.89 5.62 -4.16
N PRO A 33 3.30 5.35 -5.41
CA PRO A 33 3.47 6.40 -6.44
C PRO A 33 2.14 6.92 -7.02
N ILE A 34 1.00 6.29 -6.70
CA ILE A 34 -0.31 6.74 -7.14
C ILE A 34 -0.63 8.09 -6.48
N GLN A 35 -0.94 9.09 -7.29
CA GLN A 35 -1.27 10.44 -6.82
C GLN A 35 -2.59 10.42 -6.04
N GLN A 36 -2.56 10.91 -4.81
CA GLN A 36 -3.75 10.96 -3.96
C GLN A 36 -4.87 11.83 -4.57
N SER A 37 -4.52 12.90 -5.27
CA SER A 37 -5.45 13.78 -5.98
C SER A 37 -6.25 13.04 -7.06
N LEU A 38 -5.64 12.09 -7.77
CA LEU A 38 -6.32 11.28 -8.78
C LEU A 38 -7.38 10.39 -8.14
N VAL A 39 -7.03 9.73 -7.03
CA VAL A 39 -7.97 8.87 -6.29
C VAL A 39 -9.11 9.72 -5.74
N GLN A 40 -8.81 10.87 -5.14
CA GLN A 40 -9.83 11.79 -4.64
C GLN A 40 -10.79 12.23 -5.75
N GLY A 41 -10.27 12.58 -6.93
CA GLY A 41 -11.12 12.94 -8.08
C GLY A 41 -12.04 11.81 -8.55
N ILE A 42 -11.68 10.53 -8.37
CA ILE A 42 -12.59 9.40 -8.65
C ILE A 42 -13.73 9.37 -7.63
N TYR A 43 -13.43 9.54 -6.34
CA TYR A 43 -14.45 9.60 -5.28
C TYR A 43 -15.41 10.78 -5.47
N ASP A 44 -14.88 11.96 -5.78
CA ASP A 44 -15.67 13.17 -5.98
C ASP A 44 -16.62 13.03 -7.19
N ASN A 45 -16.21 12.32 -8.24
CA ASN A 45 -17.06 12.05 -9.41
C ASN A 45 -18.15 11.00 -9.16
N TRP A 46 -18.05 10.19 -8.11
CA TRP A 46 -19.01 9.14 -7.77
C TRP A 46 -20.06 9.57 -6.75
N GLN A 47 -19.92 10.75 -6.13
CA GLN A 47 -20.96 11.34 -5.25
C GLN A 47 -22.19 11.78 -6.05
#